data_AF-A0A4Q3Y5F5-F1
#
_entry.id   AF-A0A4Q3Y5F5-F1
#
_cell.length_a   1.000
_cell.length_b   1.000
_cell.length_c   1.000
_cell.angle_alpha   90.00
_cell.angle_beta   90.00
_cell.angle_gamma   90.00
#
_symmetry.space_group_name_H-M   'P 1'
#
loop_
_entity.id
_entity.type
_entity.pdbx_description
1 polymer ?
#
loop_
_entity_poly.entity_id
_entity_poly.type
_entity_poly.pdbx_seq_one_letter_code
_entity_poly.pdbx_strand_id
1 'polypeptide(L)'
;MRPEVLNPLFAEVTVLKGVGPQLAKPLERLGLARVVDVAFHLPSGWIDRLPREELDQADVGRTIAIQLTPVNYRMSGSARAPARVEATDARGNYVTLVFFGGNSGWAK
;
A
#
# COMPACT_ATOMS: atom_id res chain seq x y z
N MET A 1 -38.14 -4.96 18.14
CA MET A 1 -37.14 -3.98 18.65
C MET A 1 -35.74 -4.49 18.32
N ARG A 2 -34.83 -3.63 17.86
CA ARG A 2 -33.43 -3.99 17.62
C ARG A 2 -32.68 -4.03 18.98
N PRO A 3 -31.87 -5.06 19.28
CA PRO A 3 -31.02 -5.07 20.47
C PRO A 3 -30.07 -3.86 20.52
N GLU A 4 -29.92 -3.24 21.70
CA GLU A 4 -29.14 -2.01 21.86
C GLU A 4 -27.66 -2.17 21.49
N VAL A 5 -27.11 -3.37 21.70
CA VAL A 5 -25.73 -3.72 21.32
C VAL A 5 -25.45 -3.52 19.83
N LEU A 6 -26.47 -3.53 18.98
CA LEU A 6 -26.33 -3.33 17.54
C LEU A 6 -26.43 -1.86 17.11
N ASN A 7 -26.84 -0.95 17.99
CA ASN A 7 -26.99 0.47 17.64
C ASN A 7 -25.72 1.11 17.03
N PRO A 8 -24.49 0.80 17.50
CA PRO A 8 -23.27 1.34 16.90
C PRO A 8 -23.09 1.00 15.41
N LEU A 9 -23.62 -0.12 14.93
CA LEU A 9 -23.53 -0.51 13.52
C LEU A 9 -24.34 0.41 12.59
N PHE A 10 -25.33 1.11 13.14
CA PHE A 10 -26.21 2.00 12.37
C PHE A 10 -25.87 3.48 12.55
N ALA A 11 -24.81 3.79 13.28
CA ALA A 11 -24.25 5.13 13.33
C ALA A 11 -23.65 5.53 11.97
N GLU A 12 -23.54 6.83 11.73
CA GLU A 12 -22.88 7.38 10.55
C GLU A 12 -21.42 6.94 10.46
N VAL A 13 -20.90 6.72 9.26
CA VAL A 13 -19.52 6.26 9.04
C VAL A 13 -18.47 7.25 9.56
N THR A 14 -18.83 8.53 9.69
CA THR A 14 -17.99 9.63 10.20
C THR A 14 -17.63 9.50 11.68
N VAL A 15 -18.35 8.67 12.44
CA VAL A 15 -17.99 8.39 13.84
C VAL A 15 -16.73 7.52 13.96
N LEU A 16 -16.32 6.85 12.88
CA LEU A 16 -15.12 6.02 12.87
C LEU A 16 -13.87 6.91 12.92
N LYS A 17 -12.95 6.58 13.82
CA LYS A 17 -11.65 7.26 13.93
C LYS A 17 -10.92 7.19 12.58
N GLY A 18 -10.52 8.36 12.07
CA GLY A 18 -9.83 8.48 10.78
C GLY A 18 -10.76 8.84 9.62
N VAL A 19 -12.09 8.75 9.77
CA VAL A 19 -13.05 9.16 8.72
C VAL A 19 -13.40 10.63 8.86
N GLY A 20 -12.54 11.50 8.32
CA GLY A 20 -12.79 12.93 8.21
C GLY A 20 -13.59 13.32 6.95
N PRO A 21 -13.88 14.62 6.74
CA PRO A 21 -14.65 15.11 5.59
C PRO A 21 -14.09 14.70 4.22
N GLN A 22 -12.76 14.53 4.12
CA GLN A 22 -12.11 14.09 2.89
C GLN A 22 -12.40 12.62 2.55
N LEU A 23 -12.51 11.75 3.56
CA LEU A 23 -12.82 10.33 3.39
C LEU A 23 -14.33 10.06 3.37
N ALA A 24 -15.15 10.92 3.98
CA ALA A 24 -16.60 10.80 3.93
C ALA A 24 -17.14 10.85 2.51
N LYS A 25 -16.67 11.80 1.67
CA LYS A 25 -17.12 11.95 0.27
C LYS A 25 -16.93 10.69 -0.60
N PRO A 26 -15.74 10.05 -0.67
CA PRO A 26 -15.58 8.82 -1.44
C PRO A 26 -16.37 7.64 -0.85
N LEU A 27 -16.52 7.55 0.47
CA LEU A 27 -17.36 6.51 1.09
C LEU A 27 -18.84 6.66 0.72
N GLU A 28 -19.36 7.88 0.73
CA GLU A 28 -20.72 8.19 0.27
C GLU A 28 -20.93 7.81 -1.20
N ARG A 29 -19.95 8.10 -2.08
CA ARG A 29 -20.00 7.68 -3.50
C ARG A 29 -20.02 6.15 -3.68
N LEU A 30 -19.51 5.41 -2.71
CA LEU A 30 -19.58 3.94 -2.67
C LEU A 30 -20.87 3.43 -2.01
N GLY A 31 -21.76 4.32 -1.56
CA GLY A 31 -22.99 3.97 -0.84
C GLY A 31 -22.76 3.57 0.61
N LEU A 32 -21.60 3.93 1.19
CA LEU A 32 -21.20 3.54 2.55
C LEU A 32 -21.48 4.69 3.52
N ALA A 33 -22.71 4.76 4.03
CA ALA A 33 -23.15 5.86 4.89
C ALA A 33 -23.06 5.51 6.38
N ARG A 34 -23.16 4.23 6.72
CA ARG A 34 -23.19 3.70 8.09
C ARG A 34 -22.05 2.71 8.32
N VAL A 35 -21.73 2.49 9.59
CA VAL A 35 -20.70 1.51 10.00
C VAL A 35 -20.99 0.11 9.46
N VAL A 36 -22.25 -0.31 9.44
CA VAL A 36 -22.69 -1.59 8.88
C VAL A 36 -22.39 -1.71 7.39
N ASP A 37 -22.52 -0.63 6.63
CA ASP A 37 -22.28 -0.65 5.19
C ASP A 37 -20.79 -0.97 4.92
N VAL A 38 -19.88 -0.38 5.71
CA VAL A 38 -18.44 -0.68 5.65
C VAL A 38 -18.13 -2.11 6.08
N ALA A 39 -18.78 -2.61 7.15
CA ALA A 39 -18.57 -3.98 7.63
C ALA A 39 -18.95 -5.05 6.59
N PHE A 40 -19.90 -4.75 5.70
CA PHE A 40 -20.32 -5.62 4.60
C PHE A 40 -19.74 -5.20 3.24
N HIS A 41 -18.87 -4.19 3.20
CA HIS A 41 -18.12 -3.83 2.01
C HIS A 41 -16.88 -4.73 1.87
N LEU A 42 -17.10 -5.95 1.36
CA LEU A 42 -16.07 -6.97 1.27
C LEU A 42 -14.93 -6.54 0.33
N PRO A 43 -13.68 -6.97 0.62
CA PRO A 43 -12.56 -6.74 -0.29
C PRO A 43 -12.83 -7.30 -1.69
N SER A 44 -12.50 -6.54 -2.72
CA SER A 44 -12.60 -6.97 -4.12
C SER A 44 -11.42 -7.84 -4.57
N GLY A 45 -10.34 -7.86 -3.78
CA GLY A 45 -9.14 -8.62 -4.07
C GLY A 45 -8.16 -8.56 -2.90
N TRP A 46 -7.09 -9.33 -3.04
CA TRP A 46 -6.00 -9.39 -2.08
C TRP A 46 -4.68 -9.41 -2.84
N ILE A 47 -3.63 -8.85 -2.24
CA ILE A 47 -2.28 -8.92 -2.77
C ILE A 47 -1.51 -9.87 -1.88
N ASP A 48 -1.09 -11.00 -2.43
CA ASP A 48 -0.15 -11.89 -1.76
C ASP A 48 1.26 -11.28 -1.82
N ARG A 49 1.89 -11.12 -0.65
CA ARG A 49 3.24 -10.60 -0.53
C ARG A 49 4.09 -11.69 0.09
N LEU A 50 4.85 -12.39 -0.75
CA LEU A 50 5.68 -13.50 -0.31
C LEU A 50 6.97 -12.98 0.33
N PRO A 51 7.25 -13.31 1.60
CA PRO A 51 8.52 -12.94 2.22
C PRO A 51 9.67 -13.71 1.59
N ARG A 52 10.78 -13.03 1.32
CA ARG A 52 12.01 -13.60 0.76
C ARG A 52 13.23 -13.10 1.52
N GLU A 53 14.22 -13.98 1.66
CA GLU A 53 15.54 -13.67 2.22
C GLU A 53 16.61 -13.57 1.12
N GLU A 54 16.36 -14.16 -0.04
CA GLU A 54 17.25 -14.23 -1.20
C GLU A 54 16.48 -13.86 -2.47
N LEU A 55 17.13 -13.10 -3.35
CA LEU A 55 16.64 -12.78 -4.69
C LEU A 55 16.74 -14.00 -5.59
N ASP A 56 15.62 -14.39 -6.18
CA ASP A 56 15.54 -15.56 -7.07
C ASP A 56 14.81 -15.18 -8.39
N GLN A 57 15.30 -15.70 -9.51
CA GLN A 57 14.64 -15.56 -10.82
C GLN A 57 13.25 -16.21 -10.84
N ALA A 58 13.00 -17.20 -10.00
CA ALA A 58 11.68 -17.80 -9.85
C ALA A 58 10.61 -16.79 -9.37
N ASP A 59 11.01 -15.67 -8.75
CA ASP A 59 10.11 -14.61 -8.30
C ASP A 59 9.76 -13.56 -9.35
N VAL A 60 10.34 -13.63 -10.56
CA VAL A 60 10.02 -12.68 -11.64
C VAL A 60 8.52 -12.67 -11.94
N GLY A 61 7.93 -11.47 -11.90
CA GLY A 61 6.49 -11.27 -12.09
C GLY A 61 5.63 -11.41 -10.83
N ARG A 62 6.22 -11.77 -9.68
CA ARG A 62 5.53 -11.83 -8.38
C ARG A 62 5.78 -10.59 -7.55
N THR A 63 4.85 -10.30 -6.63
CA THR A 63 5.07 -9.33 -5.57
C THR A 63 5.71 -10.04 -4.38
N ILE A 64 6.93 -9.65 -4.04
CA ILE A 64 7.66 -10.17 -2.87
C ILE A 64 7.93 -9.07 -1.85
N ALA A 65 8.11 -9.47 -0.60
CA ALA A 65 8.63 -8.63 0.48
C ALA A 65 10.03 -9.14 0.83
N ILE A 66 11.05 -8.31 0.62
CA ILE A 66 12.45 -8.68 0.83
C ILE A 66 13.20 -7.54 1.49
N GLN A 67 14.11 -7.88 2.40
CA GLN A 67 15.05 -6.93 2.96
C GLN A 67 16.24 -6.78 2.01
N LEU A 68 16.55 -5.53 1.67
CA LEU A 68 17.67 -5.18 0.79
C LEU A 68 18.55 -4.13 1.44
N THR A 69 19.85 -4.24 1.23
CA THR A 69 20.84 -3.22 1.58
C THR A 69 21.13 -2.37 0.35
N PRO A 70 20.84 -1.07 0.37
CA PRO A 70 21.19 -0.18 -0.74
C PRO A 70 22.71 -0.01 -0.82
N VAL A 71 23.25 -0.07 -2.03
CA VAL A 71 24.69 0.08 -2.30
C VAL A 71 25.02 1.36 -3.06
N ASN A 72 24.12 1.83 -3.92
CA ASN A 72 24.37 3.02 -4.73
C ASN A 72 23.07 3.71 -5.14
N TYR A 73 23.06 5.03 -5.09
CA TYR A 73 21.92 5.88 -5.42
C TYR A 73 22.22 6.66 -6.69
N ARG A 74 21.52 6.35 -7.77
CA ARG A 74 21.61 7.04 -9.05
C ARG A 74 20.36 7.89 -9.24
N MET A 75 20.42 9.09 -8.69
CA MET A 75 19.37 10.09 -8.84
C MET A 75 19.60 10.88 -10.13
N SER A 76 18.59 11.02 -10.97
CA SER A 76 18.69 11.87 -12.15
C SER A 76 18.40 13.33 -11.81
N GLY A 77 19.13 14.26 -12.45
CA GLY A 77 18.90 15.69 -12.30
C GLY A 77 17.66 16.21 -13.03
N SER A 78 17.02 15.39 -13.88
CA SER A 78 15.78 15.74 -14.56
C SER A 78 14.57 15.25 -13.78
N ALA A 79 13.59 16.13 -13.55
CA ALA A 79 12.36 15.84 -12.80
C ALA A 79 11.51 14.68 -13.39
N ARG A 80 11.72 14.32 -14.67
CA ARG A 80 11.00 13.23 -15.35
C ARG A 80 11.79 11.93 -15.42
N ALA A 81 13.08 11.96 -15.13
CA ALA A 81 13.91 10.77 -15.21
C ALA A 81 13.77 9.93 -13.92
N PRO A 82 13.77 8.60 -14.02
CA PRO A 82 13.59 7.74 -12.86
C PRO A 82 14.78 7.82 -11.91
N ALA A 83 14.49 7.73 -10.62
CA ALA A 83 15.49 7.46 -9.60
C ALA A 83 15.80 5.97 -9.56
N ARG A 84 17.07 5.61 -9.45
CA ARG A 84 17.50 4.21 -9.35
C ARG A 84 18.32 3.99 -8.09
N VAL A 85 18.07 2.88 -7.41
CA VAL A 85 18.84 2.43 -6.27
C VAL A 85 19.33 1.03 -6.56
N GLU A 86 20.65 0.87 -6.67
CA GLU A 86 21.28 -0.45 -6.70
C GLU A 86 21.30 -0.97 -5.26
N ALA A 87 20.90 -2.21 -5.06
CA ALA A 87 20.81 -2.84 -3.74
C ALA A 87 21.18 -4.32 -3.80
N THR A 88 21.55 -4.88 -2.65
CA THR A 88 21.88 -6.29 -2.48
C THR A 88 21.01 -6.95 -1.43
N ASP A 89 20.70 -8.23 -1.61
CA ASP A 89 20.12 -9.05 -0.54
C ASP A 89 21.18 -9.50 0.48
N ALA A 90 20.79 -10.36 1.42
CA ALA A 90 21.68 -10.91 2.45
C ALA A 90 22.76 -11.87 1.90
N ARG A 91 22.60 -12.35 0.66
CA ARG A 91 23.49 -13.31 -0.01
C ARG A 91 24.44 -12.62 -0.98
N GLY A 92 24.26 -11.31 -1.20
CA GLY A 92 25.05 -10.50 -2.11
C GLY A 92 24.52 -10.50 -3.55
N ASN A 93 23.31 -11.02 -3.79
CA ASN A 93 22.68 -10.90 -5.11
C ASN A 93 22.23 -9.45 -5.34
N TYR A 94 22.36 -8.97 -6.58
CA TYR A 94 22.08 -7.58 -6.92
C TYR A 94 20.72 -7.38 -7.58
N VAL A 95 20.09 -6.26 -7.24
CA VAL A 95 18.89 -5.74 -7.92
C VAL A 95 18.98 -4.23 -8.09
N THR A 96 18.29 -3.70 -9.10
CA THR A 96 18.07 -2.25 -9.24
C THR A 96 16.60 -1.95 -8.96
N LEU A 97 16.33 -1.21 -7.89
CA LEU A 97 15.03 -0.61 -7.63
C LEU A 97 14.89 0.65 -8.50
N VAL A 98 13.78 0.75 -9.23
CA VAL A 98 13.51 1.88 -10.13
C VAL A 98 12.25 2.61 -9.70
N PHE A 99 12.39 3.87 -9.34
CA PHE A 99 11.32 4.75 -8.92
C PHE A 99 10.99 5.73 -10.04
N PHE A 100 9.80 5.57 -10.62
CA PHE A 100 9.32 6.42 -11.71
C PHE A 100 8.49 7.61 -11.17
N GLY A 101 8.41 8.69 -11.94
CA GLY A 101 7.64 9.89 -11.59
C GLY A 101 8.30 10.76 -10.51
N GLY A 102 7.56 11.76 -9.99
CA GLY A 102 8.01 12.69 -8.94
C GLY A 102 8.26 12.04 -7.56
N ASN A 103 8.30 10.71 -7.49
CA ASN A 103 8.48 9.91 -6.29
C ASN A 103 9.96 9.62 -5.98
N SER A 104 10.89 10.35 -6.58
CA SER A 104 12.33 10.22 -6.28
C SER A 104 12.66 10.49 -4.80
N GLY A 105 11.79 11.19 -4.08
CA GLY A 105 11.89 11.36 -2.62
C GLY A 105 11.75 10.07 -1.81
N TRP A 106 11.14 9.02 -2.34
CA TRP A 106 11.04 7.71 -1.67
C TRP A 106 12.34 6.91 -1.72
N ALA A 107 13.22 7.26 -2.65
CA ALA A 107 14.51 6.63 -2.83
C ALA A 107 15.62 7.26 -1.96
N LYS A 108 15.29 8.19 -1.05
CA LYS A 108 16.24 8.83 -0.14
C LYS A 108 16.21 8.19 1.24
#